data_AF-A0A914P6R3-F1
#
_entry.id   AF-A0A914P6R3-F1
#
_cell.length_a   1.000
_cell.length_b   1.000
_cell.length_c   1.000
_cell.angle_alpha   90.00
_cell.angle_beta   90.00
_cell.angle_gamma   90.00
#
_symmetry.space_group_name_H-M   'P 1'
#
loop_
_entity.id
_entity.type
_entity.pdbx_description
1 polymer ?
#
loop_
_entity_poly.entity_id
_entity_poly.type
_entity_poly.pdbx_seq_one_letter_code
_entity_poly.pdbx_strand_id
1 'polypeptide(L)'
;MTSALKAIGITDTPSAKRPPPGGENKLLQLNTELSADVDDYIRYKKLEKQMEHLDVMEEYIKLETRNLEKELLHAQEEVKRIQSVPLVIGQFLEPIDQEHAIVGSTTGKTSQLCLRS
;
A
#
# COMPACT_ATOMS: atom_id res chain seq x y z
N MET A 1 11.09 11.13 4.59
CA MET A 1 10.13 10.67 3.54
C MET A 1 8.92 9.91 4.10
N THR A 2 8.86 9.65 5.42
CA THR A 2 7.79 8.88 6.08
C THR A 2 6.56 9.68 6.51
N SER A 3 6.54 11.02 6.36
CA SER A 3 5.41 11.83 6.85
C SER A 3 4.28 12.03 5.82
N ALA A 4 4.57 11.91 4.52
CA ALA A 4 3.57 12.14 3.46
C ALA A 4 2.54 11.00 3.35
N LEU A 5 2.97 9.76 3.65
CA LEU A 5 2.12 8.57 3.55
C LEU A 5 1.01 8.52 4.61
N LYS A 6 1.18 9.24 5.74
CA LYS A 6 0.18 9.27 6.83
C LYS A 6 -0.98 10.23 6.57
N ALA A 7 -0.82 11.17 5.64
CA ALA A 7 -1.85 12.16 5.31
C ALA A 7 -2.96 11.62 4.40
N ILE A 8 -2.70 10.50 3.71
CA ILE A 8 -3.60 9.90 2.70
C ILE A 8 -4.56 8.87 3.34
N GLY A 9 -4.58 8.74 4.67
CA GLY A 9 -5.56 7.91 5.36
C GLY A 9 -5.47 6.40 5.08
N ILE A 10 -4.38 5.93 4.47
CA ILE A 10 -4.10 4.50 4.29
C ILE A 10 -3.59 3.96 5.63
N THR A 11 -4.52 3.73 6.55
CA THR A 11 -4.32 2.80 7.67
C THR A 11 -5.12 1.55 7.38
N ASP A 12 -4.69 0.79 6.38
CA ASP A 12 -5.25 -0.53 6.13
C ASP A 12 -4.65 -1.51 7.14
N THR A 13 -5.38 -1.70 8.24
CA THR A 13 -5.39 -3.00 8.87
C THR A 13 -6.83 -3.50 8.96
N PRO A 14 -7.26 -4.33 8.00
CA PRO A 14 -8.19 -5.39 8.26
C PRO A 14 -7.42 -6.70 8.56
N SER A 15 -7.83 -7.32 9.67
CA SER A 15 -7.53 -8.68 10.14
C SER A 15 -7.55 -9.72 8.98
N ALA A 16 -6.81 -10.83 8.94
CA ALA A 16 -6.38 -11.72 10.00
C ALA A 16 -5.35 -12.72 9.40
N LYS A 17 -4.44 -13.21 10.26
CA LYS A 17 -3.28 -14.07 9.94
C LYS A 17 -2.11 -13.32 9.31
N ARG A 18 -1.54 -12.36 10.03
CA ARG A 18 -0.13 -11.99 9.84
C ARG A 18 0.73 -13.18 10.31
N PRO A 19 1.42 -13.95 9.44
CA PRO A 19 2.68 -14.54 9.86
C PRO A 19 3.61 -13.39 10.31
N PRO A 20 4.50 -13.65 11.28
CA PRO A 20 5.19 -12.59 12.01
C PRO A 20 5.91 -11.63 11.06
N PRO A 21 5.91 -10.31 11.35
CA PRO A 21 6.83 -9.38 10.72
C PRO A 21 8.23 -9.76 11.19
N GLY A 22 8.85 -10.69 10.48
CA GLY A 22 10.27 -10.96 10.57
C GLY A 22 11.00 -9.81 9.92
N GLY A 23 11.05 -8.68 10.62
CA GLY A 23 11.81 -7.51 10.25
C GLY A 23 13.18 -7.92 9.74
N GLU A 24 13.41 -7.56 8.47
CA GLU A 24 14.67 -7.03 7.97
C GLU A 24 15.81 -7.02 9.01
N ASN A 25 16.88 -7.76 8.69
CA ASN A 25 18.21 -7.73 9.32
C ASN A 25 18.60 -8.81 10.34
N LYS A 26 17.76 -9.80 10.68
CA LYS A 26 18.24 -10.91 11.55
C LYS A 26 18.92 -12.07 10.80
N LEU A 27 18.72 -12.18 9.48
CA LEU A 27 19.28 -13.28 8.69
C LEU A 27 20.75 -13.07 8.30
N LEU A 28 21.14 -11.82 7.99
CA LEU A 28 22.50 -11.48 7.58
C LEU A 28 23.51 -11.43 8.74
N GLN A 29 23.04 -11.20 9.98
CA GLN A 29 23.91 -11.12 11.16
C GLN A 29 24.36 -12.50 11.69
N LEU A 30 23.78 -13.61 11.23
CA LEU A 30 24.16 -14.96 11.67
C LEU A 30 25.21 -15.63 10.76
N ASN A 31 25.86 -14.88 9.88
CA ASN A 31 26.86 -15.39 8.95
C ASN A 31 28.31 -15.06 9.36
N THR A 32 28.53 -14.31 10.45
CA THR A 32 29.89 -13.82 10.78
C THR A 32 30.57 -14.57 11.93
N GLU A 33 29.86 -15.38 12.72
CA GLU A 33 30.46 -16.02 13.90
C GLU A 33 30.00 -17.47 14.05
N LEU A 34 30.49 -18.38 13.20
CA LEU A 34 30.55 -19.79 13.58
C LEU A 34 31.85 -20.41 13.09
N SER A 35 32.73 -20.62 14.06
CA SER A 35 34.04 -21.25 13.99
C SER A 35 34.05 -22.57 13.21
N ALA A 36 35.15 -22.78 12.49
CA ALA A 36 35.38 -23.68 11.36
C ALA A 36 35.23 -25.21 11.57
N ASP A 37 34.45 -25.70 12.54
CA ASP A 37 34.29 -27.16 12.75
C ASP A 37 32.92 -27.60 13.32
N VAL A 38 31.94 -26.71 13.50
CA VAL A 38 30.59 -27.12 13.95
C VAL A 38 29.63 -27.22 12.77
N ASP A 39 29.60 -28.44 12.22
CA ASP A 39 28.57 -29.11 11.44
C ASP A 39 27.98 -28.40 10.21
N ASP A 40 28.58 -28.70 9.05
CA ASP A 40 27.99 -28.49 7.73
C ASP A 40 26.54 -29.02 7.63
N TYR A 41 26.20 -30.06 8.40
CA TYR A 41 24.84 -30.58 8.51
C TYR A 41 23.85 -29.58 9.13
N ILE A 42 24.26 -28.86 10.18
CA ILE A 42 23.43 -27.82 10.82
C ILE A 42 23.27 -26.63 9.87
N ARG A 43 24.33 -26.28 9.14
CA ARG A 43 24.28 -25.24 8.10
C ARG A 43 23.31 -25.62 6.98
N TYR A 44 23.40 -26.85 6.47
CA TYR A 44 22.48 -27.35 5.44
C TYR A 44 21.03 -27.28 5.90
N LYS A 45 20.73 -27.77 7.12
CA LYS A 45 19.38 -27.75 7.68
C LYS A 45 18.83 -26.34 7.90
N LYS A 46 19.70 -25.38 8.24
CA LYS A 46 19.32 -23.96 8.35
C LYS A 46 18.97 -23.38 6.98
N LEU A 47 19.75 -23.68 5.95
CA LEU A 47 19.50 -23.23 4.58
C LEU A 47 18.21 -23.84 4.01
N GLU A 48 17.96 -25.14 4.23
CA GLU A 48 16.73 -25.82 3.84
C GLU A 48 15.50 -25.12 4.42
N LYS A 49 15.52 -24.84 5.73
CA LYS A 49 14.44 -24.08 6.40
C LYS A 49 14.29 -22.65 5.88
N GLN A 50 15.39 -22.00 5.49
CA GLN A 50 15.33 -20.65 4.91
C GLN A 50 14.69 -20.67 3.52
N MET A 51 14.96 -21.70 2.72
CA MET A 51 14.33 -21.88 1.41
C MET A 51 12.84 -22.11 1.57
N GLU A 52 12.42 -23.03 2.43
CA GLU A 52 11.00 -23.27 2.75
C GLU A 52 10.30 -21.99 3.22
N HIS A 53 10.97 -21.18 4.05
CA HIS A 53 10.40 -19.92 4.51
C HIS A 53 10.23 -18.90 3.38
N LEU A 54 11.22 -18.78 2.50
CA LEU A 54 11.17 -17.87 1.36
C LEU A 54 10.08 -18.27 0.36
N ASP A 55 9.89 -19.58 0.13
CA ASP A 55 8.83 -20.08 -0.76
C ASP A 55 7.43 -19.70 -0.25
N VAL A 56 7.19 -19.86 1.05
CA VAL A 56 5.91 -19.44 1.68
C VAL A 56 5.71 -17.93 1.59
N MET A 57 6.78 -17.14 1.79
CA MET A 57 6.69 -15.69 1.66
C MET A 57 6.45 -15.25 0.21
N GLU A 58 7.06 -15.93 -0.77
CA GLU A 58 6.85 -15.64 -2.18
C GLU A 58 5.39 -15.90 -2.57
N GLU A 59 4.83 -17.03 -2.17
CA GLU A 59 3.42 -17.35 -2.42
C GLU A 59 2.49 -16.33 -1.76
N TYR A 60 2.80 -15.92 -0.52
CA TYR A 60 2.05 -14.90 0.20
C TYR A 60 2.05 -13.57 -0.54
N ILE A 61 3.22 -13.07 -0.95
CA ILE A 61 3.33 -11.80 -1.68
C ILE A 61 2.55 -11.87 -2.99
N LYS A 62 2.66 -12.98 -3.75
CA LYS A 62 1.90 -13.18 -5.00
C LYS A 62 0.38 -13.17 -4.78
N LEU A 63 -0.10 -13.66 -3.63
CA LEU A 63 -1.52 -13.61 -3.29
C LEU A 63 -1.95 -12.20 -2.88
N GLU A 64 -1.15 -11.53 -2.06
CA GLU A 64 -1.43 -10.18 -1.56
C GLU A 64 -1.47 -9.16 -2.71
N THR A 65 -0.52 -9.22 -3.65
CA THR A 65 -0.53 -8.36 -4.84
C THR A 65 -1.83 -8.53 -5.64
N ARG A 66 -2.29 -9.77 -5.86
CA ARG A 66 -3.55 -10.04 -6.56
C ARG A 66 -4.77 -9.55 -5.77
N ASN A 67 -4.72 -9.55 -4.44
CA ASN A 67 -5.79 -9.01 -3.61
C ASN A 67 -5.86 -7.48 -3.77
N LEU A 68 -4.73 -6.79 -3.66
CA LEU A 68 -4.63 -5.35 -3.84
C LEU A 68 -5.08 -4.89 -5.23
N GLU A 69 -4.73 -5.64 -6.29
CA GLU A 69 -5.21 -5.35 -7.65
C GLU A 69 -6.74 -5.40 -7.76
N LYS A 70 -7.38 -6.36 -7.09
CA LYS A 70 -8.84 -6.47 -7.06
C LYS A 70 -9.48 -5.33 -6.27
N GLU A 71 -8.95 -5.02 -5.09
CA GLU A 71 -9.45 -3.92 -4.27
C GLU A 71 -9.30 -2.57 -4.99
N LEU A 72 -8.19 -2.37 -5.70
CA LEU A 72 -7.96 -1.19 -6.52
C LEU A 72 -9.01 -1.08 -7.64
N LEU A 73 -9.31 -2.17 -8.34
CA LEU A 73 -10.33 -2.17 -9.39
C LEU A 73 -11.71 -1.85 -8.82
N HIS A 74 -12.08 -2.46 -7.69
CA HIS A 74 -13.34 -2.16 -7.00
C HIS A 74 -13.40 -0.68 -6.58
N ALA A 75 -12.35 -0.14 -5.98
CA ALA A 75 -12.29 1.28 -5.61
C ALA A 75 -12.42 2.20 -6.83
N GLN A 76 -11.82 1.84 -7.99
CA GLN A 76 -11.98 2.61 -9.22
C GLN A 76 -13.42 2.58 -9.76
N GLU A 77 -14.10 1.45 -9.67
CA GLU A 77 -15.52 1.33 -10.07
C GLU A 77 -16.43 2.19 -9.18
N GLU A 78 -16.17 2.20 -7.87
CA GLU A 78 -16.87 3.07 -6.91
C GLU A 78 -16.74 4.56 -7.28
N VAL A 79 -15.53 5.00 -7.65
CA VAL A 79 -15.28 6.37 -8.10
C VAL A 79 -16.06 6.71 -9.36
N LYS A 80 -16.07 5.82 -10.37
CA LYS A 80 -16.83 6.01 -11.60
C LYS A 80 -18.33 6.08 -11.33
N ARG A 81 -18.83 5.27 -10.39
CA ARG A 81 -20.24 5.30 -10.02
C ARG A 81 -20.64 6.64 -9.42
N ILE A 82 -19.82 7.22 -8.54
CA ILE A 82 -20.08 8.54 -7.94
C ILE A 82 -20.12 9.64 -9.00
N GLN A 83 -19.30 9.55 -10.06
CA GLN A 83 -19.30 10.53 -11.16
C GLN A 83 -20.52 10.40 -12.10
N SER A 84 -21.22 9.27 -12.10
CA SER A 84 -22.32 9.00 -13.06
C SER A 84 -23.71 9.51 -12.63
N VAL A 85 -23.88 9.86 -11.34
CA VAL A 85 -25.09 10.48 -10.78
C VAL A 85 -25.13 11.96 -11.23
N PRO A 86 -26.30 12.60 -11.47
CA PRO A 86 -26.36 13.95 -12.03
C PRO A 86 -25.48 14.94 -11.24
N LEU A 87 -24.35 15.32 -11.85
CA LEU A 87 -23.41 16.28 -11.30
C LEU A 87 -23.93 17.70 -11.58
N VAL A 88 -23.90 18.54 -10.56
CA VAL A 88 -24.22 19.97 -10.72
C VAL A 88 -23.04 20.65 -11.39
N ILE A 89 -23.26 21.24 -12.56
CA ILE A 89 -22.23 21.97 -13.31
C ILE A 89 -21.94 23.30 -12.60
N GLY A 90 -20.69 23.46 -12.16
CA GLY A 90 -20.12 24.73 -11.67
C GLY A 90 -19.15 25.33 -12.69
N GLN A 91 -18.98 26.66 -12.64
CA GLN A 91 -18.00 27.38 -13.43
C GLN A 91 -16.67 27.45 -12.67
N PHE A 92 -15.59 26.98 -13.28
CA PHE A 92 -14.24 27.15 -12.74
C PHE A 92 -13.85 28.63 -12.76
N LEU A 93 -13.28 29.14 -11.66
CA LEU A 93 -12.86 30.53 -11.54
C LEU A 93 -11.33 30.65 -11.48
N GLU A 94 -10.71 30.20 -10.40
CA GLU A 94 -9.27 30.36 -10.16
C GLU A 94 -8.70 29.15 -9.40
N PRO A 95 -7.51 28.64 -9.78
CA PRO A 95 -6.79 27.62 -9.01
C PRO A 95 -6.08 28.26 -7.80
N ILE A 96 -6.15 27.61 -6.64
CA ILE A 96 -5.43 28.03 -5.42
C ILE A 96 -4.15 27.20 -5.26
N ASP A 97 -4.26 25.88 -5.40
CA ASP A 97 -3.18 24.90 -5.22
C ASP A 97 -3.30 23.75 -6.24
N GLN A 98 -2.33 22.83 -6.26
CA GLN A 98 -2.35 21.65 -7.14
C GLN A 98 -3.61 20.78 -7.01
N GLU A 99 -4.24 20.77 -5.84
CA GLU A 99 -5.44 19.97 -5.55
C GLU A 99 -6.66 20.82 -5.18
N HIS A 100 -6.60 22.16 -5.26
CA HIS A 100 -7.70 23.02 -4.81
C HIS A 100 -7.98 24.15 -5.79
N ALA A 101 -9.27 24.39 -6.05
CA ALA A 101 -9.72 25.50 -6.87
C ALA A 101 -11.04 26.09 -6.38
N ILE A 102 -11.28 27.34 -6.76
CA ILE A 102 -12.54 28.03 -6.53
C ILE A 102 -13.47 27.76 -7.71
N VAL A 103 -14.68 27.32 -7.40
CA VAL A 103 -15.74 27.08 -8.39
C VAL A 103 -16.96 27.91 -8.01
N GLY A 104 -17.52 28.62 -8.99
CA GLY A 104 -18.80 29.31 -8.89
C GLY A 104 -19.94 28.36 -9.25
N SER A 105 -20.88 28.13 -8.34
CA SER A 105 -22.11 27.42 -8.68
C SER A 105 -23.01 28.30 -9.55
N THR A 106 -23.79 27.70 -10.44
CA THR A 106 -24.90 28.36 -11.17
C THR A 106 -25.93 29.00 -10.24
N THR A 107 -25.86 28.75 -8.93
CA THR A 107 -26.67 29.37 -7.87
C THR A 107 -26.08 30.67 -7.29
N GLY A 108 -24.97 31.19 -7.84
CA GLY A 108 -24.36 32.46 -7.45
C GLY A 108 -23.48 32.42 -6.19
N LYS A 109 -23.25 31.23 -5.63
CA LYS A 109 -22.33 31.02 -4.50
C LYS A 109 -20.99 30.47 -4.98
N THR A 110 -19.91 30.97 -4.40
CA THR A 110 -18.54 30.51 -4.66
C THR A 110 -18.10 29.57 -3.55
N SER A 111 -17.57 28.40 -3.92
CA SER A 111 -17.05 27.40 -2.98
C SER A 111 -15.66 26.94 -3.38
N GLN A 112 -14.81 26.66 -2.39
CA GLN A 112 -13.53 25.99 -2.59
C GLN A 112 -13.78 24.49 -2.74
N LEU A 113 -13.34 23.90 -3.84
CA LEU A 113 -13.44 22.48 -4.13
C LEU A 113 -12.04 21.86 -4.23
N CYS A 114 -11.92 20.65 -3.67
CA CYS A 114 -10.75 19.81 -3.89
C CYS A 114 -10.89 19.16 -5.28
N LEU A 115 -9.91 19.42 -6.14
CA LEU A 115 -9.80 18.81 -7.46
C LEU A 115 -9.17 17.43 -7.31
N ARG A 116 -9.80 16.43 -7.92
CA ARG A 116 -9.18 15.12 -8.11
C ARG A 116 -8.34 15.20 -9.39
N SER A 117 -7.05 14.88 -9.32
CA SER A 117 -6.19 14.72 -10.50
C SER A 117 -6.58 13.48 -11.31
#